data_AF-A0A6V7WEG7-F1
#
_entry.id   AF-A0A6V7WEG7-F1
#
_cell.length_a   1.000
_cell.length_b   1.000
_cell.length_c   1.000
_cell.angle_alpha   90.00
_cell.angle_beta   90.00
_cell.angle_gamma   90.00
#
_symmetry.space_group_name_H-M   'P 1'
#
loop_
_entity.id
_entity.type
_entity.pdbx_description
1 polymer ?
#
loop_
_entity_poly.entity_id
_entity_poly.type
_entity_poly.pdbx_seq_one_letter_code
_entity_poly.pdbx_strand_id
1 'polypeptide(L)'
;MEITPIGYSVAFIEIIPITILIPSSLLNLFLLWKSCVLNNNSKIILISQSIAIFIYSSDRLYGLYLIISKQNNLFNSLYYFHANIVVACIHFGNFIGHVLILERTIATLFTTKYSQTKVPIFGICCILILLFLTIIDRLIPTNSTNANVTNLFSIFIMNASLLFSIIELIAFSRLTAFNKKMYKKYLNNKSNTKNNYTLNERYRQLENVYTGKQLAPSFFFHFINILSSNIITITLNYLNLTNETIGNLISISLILLAICKLCIEITVIM
;
A
#
# COMPACT_ATOMS: atom_id res chain seq x y z
N MET A 1 -2.36 30.45 -5.91
CA MET A 1 -3.03 29.76 -7.03
C MET A 1 -4.51 29.76 -6.72
N GLU A 2 -5.34 30.42 -7.52
CA GLU A 2 -6.79 30.39 -7.30
C GLU A 2 -7.30 28.97 -7.60
N ILE A 3 -8.07 28.41 -6.67
CA ILE A 3 -8.69 27.09 -6.83
C ILE A 3 -9.85 27.27 -7.80
N THR A 4 -9.82 26.55 -8.93
CA THR A 4 -10.92 26.58 -9.91
C THR A 4 -12.18 25.94 -9.33
N PRO A 5 -13.38 26.26 -9.85
CA PRO A 5 -14.63 25.59 -9.44
C PRO A 5 -14.57 24.05 -9.54
N ILE A 6 -13.81 23.56 -10.53
CA ILE A 6 -13.52 22.14 -10.70
C ILE A 6 -12.68 21.63 -9.52
N GLY A 7 -11.62 22.33 -9.13
CA GLY A 7 -10.80 21.97 -7.98
C GLY A 7 -11.60 21.83 -6.67
N TYR A 8 -12.56 22.72 -6.41
CA TYR A 8 -13.46 22.57 -5.27
C TYR A 8 -14.36 21.34 -5.38
N SER A 9 -14.95 21.11 -6.56
CA SER A 9 -15.82 19.95 -6.80
C SER A 9 -15.08 18.64 -6.57
N VAL A 10 -13.84 18.55 -7.04
CA VAL A 10 -13.00 17.36 -6.86
C VAL A 10 -12.58 17.19 -5.39
N ALA A 11 -12.23 18.28 -4.70
CA ALA A 11 -11.95 18.27 -3.26
C ALA A 11 -13.16 17.75 -2.45
N PHE A 12 -14.39 18.16 -2.78
CA PHE A 12 -15.60 17.65 -2.12
C PHE A 12 -15.81 16.15 -2.35
N ILE A 13 -15.56 15.67 -3.57
CA ILE A 13 -15.67 14.23 -3.87
C ILE A 13 -14.62 13.43 -3.08
N GLU A 14 -13.41 13.97 -2.90
CA GLU A 14 -12.33 13.32 -2.15
C GLU A 14 -12.65 13.15 -0.65
N ILE A 15 -13.45 14.04 -0.05
CA ILE A 15 -13.84 13.97 1.37
C ILE A 15 -14.58 12.66 1.68
N ILE A 16 -15.40 12.17 0.74
CA ILE A 16 -16.22 10.97 0.96
C ILE A 16 -15.37 9.72 1.26
N PRO A 17 -14.45 9.27 0.37
CA PRO A 17 -13.63 8.11 0.68
C PRO A 17 -12.71 8.34 1.89
N ILE A 18 -12.20 9.56 2.10
CA ILE A 18 -11.32 9.88 3.24
C ILE A 18 -12.06 9.73 4.58
N THR A 19 -13.27 10.25 4.69
CA THR A 19 -14.07 10.19 5.93
C THR A 19 -14.45 8.76 6.29
N ILE A 20 -14.63 7.88 5.30
CA ILE A 20 -14.86 6.44 5.51
C ILE A 20 -13.54 5.70 5.83
N LEU A 21 -12.41 6.17 5.30
CA LEU A 21 -11.10 5.53 5.48
C LEU A 21 -10.61 5.60 6.93
N ILE A 22 -10.89 6.70 7.64
CA ILE A 22 -10.51 6.88 9.05
C ILE A 22 -11.12 5.79 9.95
N PRO A 23 -12.45 5.63 10.05
CA PRO A 23 -13.04 4.57 10.88
C PRO A 23 -12.68 3.16 10.39
N SER A 24 -12.55 2.95 9.07
CA SER A 24 -12.12 1.66 8.52
C SER A 24 -10.72 1.26 8.99
N SER A 25 -9.76 2.20 8.95
CA SER A 25 -8.39 1.97 9.40
C SER A 25 -8.27 1.75 10.91
N LEU A 26 -9.06 2.47 11.72
CA LEU A 26 -9.15 2.24 13.16
C LEU A 26 -9.75 0.87 13.49
N LEU A 27 -10.80 0.47 12.79
CA LEU A 27 -11.41 -0.85 12.94
C LEU A 27 -10.39 -1.95 12.59
N ASN A 28 -9.65 -1.79 11.49
CA ASN A 28 -8.59 -2.74 11.13
C ASN A 28 -7.49 -2.83 12.17
N LEU A 29 -7.02 -1.70 12.69
CA LEU A 29 -6.03 -1.70 13.77
C LEU A 29 -6.54 -2.48 14.99
N PHE A 30 -7.79 -2.26 15.38
CA PHE A 30 -8.42 -2.99 16.48
C PHE A 30 -8.49 -4.50 16.21
N LEU A 31 -8.98 -4.90 15.03
CA LEU A 31 -9.12 -6.30 14.63
C LEU A 31 -7.76 -7.01 14.53
N LEU A 32 -6.78 -6.38 13.88
CA LEU A 32 -5.42 -6.91 13.75
C LEU A 32 -4.75 -7.04 15.12
N TRP A 33 -4.91 -6.06 16.00
CA TRP A 33 -4.39 -6.11 17.36
C TRP A 33 -4.94 -7.30 18.13
N LYS A 34 -6.25 -7.56 18.03
CA LYS A 34 -6.93 -8.68 18.69
C LYS A 34 -6.71 -10.03 18.01
N SER A 35 -6.34 -10.06 16.73
CA SER A 35 -6.12 -11.31 16.00
C SER A 35 -4.93 -12.07 16.56
N CYS A 36 -5.19 -13.34 16.94
CA CYS A 36 -4.17 -14.34 17.28
C CYS A 36 -3.90 -15.30 16.11
N VAL A 37 -4.62 -15.14 14.98
CA VAL A 37 -4.55 -16.05 13.84
C VAL A 37 -3.38 -15.67 12.92
N LEU A 38 -3.09 -14.38 12.78
CA LEU A 38 -2.05 -13.90 11.88
C LEU A 38 -0.65 -14.15 12.43
N ASN A 39 0.28 -14.52 11.54
CA ASN A 39 1.70 -14.52 11.86
C ASN A 39 2.15 -13.13 12.31
N ASN A 40 3.03 -13.07 13.31
CA ASN A 40 3.55 -11.82 13.87
C ASN A 40 4.16 -10.88 12.80
N ASN A 41 4.86 -11.41 11.78
CA ASN A 41 5.38 -10.58 10.67
C ASN A 41 4.24 -9.91 9.90
N SER A 42 3.30 -10.71 9.38
CA SER A 42 2.17 -10.18 8.63
C SER A 42 1.32 -9.22 9.47
N LYS A 43 1.14 -9.52 10.75
CA LYS A 43 0.41 -8.67 11.70
C LYS A 43 1.09 -7.30 11.84
N ILE A 44 2.41 -7.26 12.04
CA ILE A 44 3.14 -5.99 12.12
C ILE A 44 3.06 -5.22 10.79
N ILE A 45 3.25 -5.88 9.66
CA ILE A 45 3.16 -5.25 8.32
C ILE A 45 1.78 -4.62 8.11
N LEU A 46 0.70 -5.36 8.40
CA LEU A 46 -0.67 -4.88 8.26
C LEU A 46 -1.02 -3.76 9.24
N ILE A 47 -0.55 -3.85 10.50
CA ILE A 47 -0.71 -2.75 11.47
C ILE A 47 -0.03 -1.48 10.96
N SER A 48 1.21 -1.59 10.46
CA SER A 48 1.92 -0.45 9.90
C SER A 48 1.22 0.13 8.67
N GLN A 49 0.65 -0.71 7.82
CA GLN A 49 -0.15 -0.28 6.69
C GLN A 49 -1.38 0.52 7.14
N SER A 50 -2.16 0.01 8.11
CA SER A 50 -3.35 0.71 8.60
C SER A 50 -3.00 2.00 9.36
N ILE A 51 -1.89 2.05 10.10
CA ILE A 51 -1.37 3.30 10.69
C ILE A 51 -1.05 4.32 9.59
N ALA A 52 -0.35 3.92 8.53
CA ALA A 52 0.01 4.84 7.44
C ALA A 52 -1.23 5.35 6.69
N ILE A 53 -2.26 4.51 6.52
CA ILE A 53 -3.54 4.89 5.92
C ILE A 53 -4.33 5.84 6.83
N PHE A 54 -4.32 5.61 8.14
CA PHE A 54 -4.91 6.50 9.13
C PHE A 54 -4.25 7.88 9.15
N ILE A 55 -2.91 7.94 9.18
CA ILE A 55 -2.16 9.20 9.13
C ILE A 55 -2.45 9.93 7.82
N TYR A 56 -2.38 9.23 6.69
CA TYR A 56 -2.70 9.80 5.37
C TYR A 56 -4.11 10.42 5.33
N SER A 57 -5.13 9.69 5.77
CA SER A 57 -6.52 10.18 5.73
C SER A 57 -6.75 11.36 6.65
N SER A 58 -6.22 11.30 7.87
CA SER A 58 -6.33 12.39 8.85
C SER A 58 -5.64 13.66 8.36
N ASP A 59 -4.42 13.52 7.85
CA ASP A 59 -3.62 14.65 7.36
C ASP A 59 -4.22 15.25 6.09
N ARG A 60 -4.73 14.40 5.19
CA ARG A 60 -5.40 14.85 3.97
C ARG A 60 -6.70 15.57 4.25
N LEU A 61 -7.51 15.08 5.21
CA LEU A 61 -8.74 15.75 5.63
C LEU A 61 -8.43 17.14 6.20
N TYR A 62 -7.39 17.25 7.02
CA TYR A 62 -6.93 18.53 7.56
C TYR A 62 -6.42 19.46 6.45
N GLY A 63 -5.65 18.95 5.49
CA GLY A 63 -5.21 19.71 4.32
C GLY A 63 -6.38 20.26 3.49
N LEU A 64 -7.43 19.46 3.26
CA LEU A 64 -8.64 19.90 2.58
C LEU A 64 -9.39 20.99 3.37
N TYR A 65 -9.45 20.86 4.70
CA TYR A 65 -10.02 21.90 5.57
C TYR A 65 -9.27 23.24 5.45
N LEU A 66 -7.93 23.21 5.42
CA LEU A 66 -7.12 24.43 5.23
C LEU A 66 -7.37 25.08 3.86
N ILE A 67 -7.50 24.27 2.81
CA ILE A 67 -7.80 24.73 1.45
C ILE A 67 -9.18 25.42 1.39
N ILE A 68 -10.20 24.81 2.00
CA ILE A 68 -11.57 25.34 2.01
C ILE A 68 -11.68 26.63 2.85
N SER A 69 -10.95 26.72 3.96
CA SER A 69 -11.04 27.86 4.88
C SER A 69 -10.31 29.13 4.42
N LYS A 70 -9.63 29.11 3.25
CA LYS A 70 -8.93 30.26 2.64
C LYS A 70 -7.95 31.00 3.57
N GLN A 71 -7.32 30.30 4.51
CA GLN A 71 -6.36 30.89 5.46
C GLN A 71 -4.96 31.04 4.80
N ASN A 72 -4.69 32.19 4.19
CA ASN A 72 -3.61 32.31 3.20
C ASN A 72 -2.19 32.71 3.69
N ASN A 73 -1.98 33.28 4.89
CA ASN A 73 -0.67 33.95 5.15
C ASN A 73 0.21 33.35 6.27
N LEU A 74 -0.35 32.64 7.26
CA LEU A 74 0.45 32.03 8.36
C LEU A 74 0.75 30.53 8.13
N PHE A 75 0.24 29.97 7.03
CA PHE A 75 0.12 28.52 6.82
C PHE A 75 1.07 27.92 5.78
N ASN A 76 1.95 28.69 5.14
CA ASN A 76 2.82 28.12 4.10
C ASN A 76 3.75 27.02 4.65
N SER A 77 4.38 27.23 5.82
CA SER A 77 5.25 26.20 6.43
C SER A 77 4.46 24.95 6.87
N LEU A 78 3.28 25.15 7.47
CA LEU A 78 2.39 24.05 7.85
C LEU A 78 1.88 23.28 6.62
N TYR A 79 1.51 23.99 5.55
CA TYR A 79 1.07 23.38 4.31
C TYR A 79 2.14 22.47 3.70
N TYR A 80 3.40 22.94 3.63
CA TYR A 80 4.52 22.11 3.17
C TYR A 80 4.76 20.91 4.08
N PHE A 81 4.61 21.07 5.40
CA PHE A 81 4.73 19.98 6.36
C PHE A 81 3.67 18.89 6.13
N HIS A 82 2.39 19.26 6.02
CA HIS A 82 1.29 18.34 5.72
C HIS A 82 1.48 17.67 4.35
N ALA A 83 1.84 18.44 3.31
CA ALA A 83 2.13 17.87 1.99
C ALA A 83 3.24 16.79 2.05
N ASN A 84 4.29 17.03 2.83
CA ASN A 84 5.35 16.04 3.03
C ASN A 84 4.90 14.79 3.78
N ILE A 85 4.04 14.93 4.81
CA ILE A 85 3.45 13.79 5.52
C ILE A 85 2.61 12.95 4.56
N VAL A 86 1.70 13.57 3.81
CA VAL A 86 0.84 12.89 2.83
C VAL A 86 1.69 12.09 1.84
N VAL A 87 2.70 12.72 1.25
CA VAL A 87 3.56 12.07 0.26
C VAL A 87 4.38 10.93 0.89
N ALA A 88 4.92 11.12 2.10
CA ALA A 88 5.62 10.05 2.82
C ALA A 88 4.70 8.85 3.08
N CYS A 89 3.45 9.07 3.50
CA CYS A 89 2.48 8.00 3.69
C CYS A 89 2.08 7.30 2.38
N ILE A 90 2.07 8.01 1.24
CA ILE A 90 1.85 7.41 -0.07
C ILE A 90 3.01 6.48 -0.43
N HIS A 91 4.25 6.94 -0.33
CA HIS A 91 5.43 6.11 -0.62
C HIS A 91 5.50 4.91 0.32
N PHE A 92 5.32 5.12 1.63
CA PHE A 92 5.28 4.03 2.60
C PHE A 92 4.19 3.01 2.26
N GLY A 93 2.97 3.46 1.93
CA GLY A 93 1.87 2.61 1.51
C GLY A 93 2.13 1.84 0.21
N ASN A 94 2.88 2.42 -0.73
CA ASN A 94 3.27 1.73 -1.96
C ASN A 94 4.33 0.66 -1.70
N PHE A 95 5.26 0.88 -0.77
CA PHE A 95 6.27 -0.14 -0.46
C PHE A 95 5.80 -1.22 0.50
N ILE A 96 4.90 -0.90 1.44
CA ILE A 96 4.42 -1.89 2.43
C ILE A 96 3.65 -3.03 1.77
N GLY A 97 2.94 -2.75 0.66
CA GLY A 97 2.29 -3.77 -0.16
C GLY A 97 3.28 -4.79 -0.73
N HIS A 98 4.41 -4.32 -1.27
CA HIS A 98 5.50 -5.18 -1.75
C HIS A 98 6.08 -6.06 -0.64
N VAL A 99 6.32 -5.48 0.54
CA VAL A 99 6.83 -6.21 1.72
C VAL A 99 5.85 -7.31 2.14
N LEU A 100 4.54 -7.05 2.11
CA LEU A 100 3.51 -8.04 2.42
C LEU A 100 3.53 -9.21 1.42
N ILE A 101 3.68 -8.96 0.12
CA ILE A 101 3.74 -10.02 -0.91
C ILE A 101 5.01 -10.86 -0.74
N LEU A 102 6.14 -10.19 -0.47
CA LEU A 102 7.41 -10.87 -0.23
C LEU A 102 7.34 -11.76 1.01
N GLU A 103 6.76 -11.27 2.11
CA GLU A 103 6.51 -12.06 3.32
C GLU A 103 5.69 -13.30 3.02
N ARG A 104 4.57 -13.16 2.30
CA ARG A 104 3.70 -14.29 1.96
C ARG A 104 4.34 -15.29 1.03
N THR A 105 5.15 -14.82 0.09
CA THR A 105 5.91 -15.69 -0.81
C THR A 105 6.92 -16.51 -0.02
N ILE A 106 7.68 -15.89 0.90
CA ILE A 106 8.62 -16.59 1.80
C ILE A 106 7.87 -17.58 2.70
N ALA A 107 6.79 -17.16 3.34
CA ALA A 107 5.99 -18.00 4.23
C ALA A 107 5.45 -19.25 3.52
N THR A 108 5.10 -19.12 2.24
CA THR A 108 4.57 -20.23 1.43
C THR A 108 5.67 -21.14 0.90
N LEU A 109 6.84 -20.61 0.52
CA LEU A 109 7.95 -21.41 0.01
C LEU A 109 8.71 -22.14 1.13
N PHE A 110 8.84 -21.53 2.30
CA PHE A 110 9.64 -22.03 3.43
C PHE A 110 8.79 -22.38 4.66
N THR A 111 7.62 -23.01 4.46
CA THR A 111 6.61 -23.26 5.51
C THR A 111 7.16 -23.87 6.79
N THR A 112 8.10 -24.81 6.70
CA THR A 112 8.68 -25.50 7.87
C THR A 112 9.58 -24.56 8.68
N LYS A 113 10.58 -23.95 8.05
CA LYS A 113 11.52 -23.03 8.70
C LYS A 113 10.84 -21.75 9.18
N TYR A 114 9.96 -21.18 8.35
CA TYR A 114 9.21 -19.96 8.66
C TYR A 114 8.34 -20.10 9.91
N SER A 115 7.88 -21.32 10.18
CA SER A 115 7.04 -21.58 11.34
C SER A 115 7.77 -21.72 12.67
N GLN A 116 9.05 -22.08 12.62
CA GLN A 116 9.88 -22.17 13.81
C GLN A 116 10.26 -20.76 14.29
N THR A 117 10.34 -19.81 13.34
CA THR A 117 10.57 -18.39 13.62
C THR A 117 9.26 -17.69 13.99
N LYS A 118 8.98 -17.58 15.29
CA LYS A 118 7.85 -16.78 15.82
C LYS A 118 8.15 -15.28 15.92
N VAL A 119 9.41 -14.89 15.75
CA VAL A 119 9.86 -13.51 15.98
C VAL A 119 9.63 -12.68 14.72
N PRO A 120 9.05 -11.46 14.82
CA PRO A 120 8.71 -10.66 13.65
C PRO A 120 9.89 -9.84 13.09
N ILE A 121 11.08 -10.43 13.02
CA ILE A 121 12.32 -9.73 12.63
C ILE A 121 12.20 -9.18 11.21
N PHE A 122 11.66 -9.99 10.29
CA PHE A 122 11.51 -9.62 8.89
C PHE A 122 10.63 -8.38 8.74
N GLY A 123 9.44 -8.37 9.35
CA GLY A 123 8.51 -7.25 9.27
C GLY A 123 9.12 -5.96 9.83
N ILE A 124 9.74 -6.04 11.02
CA ILE A 124 10.39 -4.88 11.66
C ILE A 124 11.53 -4.33 10.80
N CYS A 125 12.44 -5.19 10.32
CA CYS A 125 13.55 -4.74 9.47
C CYS A 125 13.06 -4.07 8.18
N CYS A 126 12.07 -4.65 7.52
CA CYS A 126 11.50 -4.06 6.32
C CYS A 126 10.87 -2.69 6.61
N ILE A 127 10.06 -2.55 7.67
CA ILE A 127 9.45 -1.27 8.03
C ILE A 127 10.51 -0.21 8.34
N LEU A 128 11.57 -0.56 9.07
CA LEU A 128 12.67 0.37 9.35
C LEU A 128 13.38 0.83 8.07
N ILE A 129 13.64 -0.09 7.13
CA ILE A 129 14.22 0.26 5.82
C ILE A 129 13.27 1.18 5.05
N LEU A 130 11.96 0.90 5.06
CA LEU A 130 10.98 1.75 4.38
C LEU A 130 10.90 3.15 4.99
N LEU A 131 10.87 3.26 6.31
CA LEU A 131 10.90 4.55 6.99
C LEU A 131 12.17 5.32 6.63
N PHE A 132 13.32 4.67 6.65
CA PHE A 132 14.58 5.28 6.25
C PHE A 132 14.56 5.78 4.80
N LEU A 133 14.08 4.97 3.86
CA LEU A 133 13.94 5.37 2.45
C LEU A 133 12.99 6.55 2.28
N THR A 134 11.85 6.57 2.98
CA THR A 134 10.91 7.70 2.93
C THR A 134 11.48 8.98 3.53
N ILE A 135 12.28 8.88 4.60
CA ILE A 135 12.94 10.03 5.20
C ILE A 135 14.01 10.59 4.25
N ILE A 136 14.85 9.74 3.66
CA ILE A 136 15.86 10.18 2.68
C ILE A 136 15.20 10.90 1.50
N ASP A 137 14.15 10.30 0.93
CA ASP A 137 13.43 10.87 -0.20
C ASP A 137 12.88 12.29 0.11
N ARG A 138 12.50 12.56 1.37
CA ARG A 138 12.06 13.89 1.80
C ARG A 138 13.18 14.84 2.19
N LEU A 139 14.36 14.33 2.56
CA LEU A 139 15.50 15.15 2.97
C LEU A 139 16.34 15.65 1.80
N ILE A 140 16.23 15.07 0.60
CA ILE A 140 16.99 15.52 -0.58
C ILE A 140 16.47 16.91 -1.01
N PRO A 141 17.27 17.99 -0.87
CA PRO A 141 16.80 19.34 -1.15
C PRO A 141 16.59 19.56 -2.65
N THR A 142 15.38 19.98 -3.02
CA THR A 142 15.00 20.42 -4.37
C THR A 142 15.53 21.83 -4.65
N ASN A 143 16.84 22.04 -4.62
CA ASN A 143 17.42 23.27 -5.17
C ASN A 143 17.32 23.21 -6.70
N SER A 144 17.15 24.36 -7.37
CA SER A 144 16.80 24.45 -8.80
C SER A 144 17.74 23.72 -9.77
N THR A 145 19.00 23.48 -9.41
CA THR A 145 19.96 22.66 -10.17
C THR A 145 19.81 21.15 -9.91
N ASN A 146 19.32 20.77 -8.73
CA ASN A 146 19.02 19.40 -8.33
C ASN A 146 17.60 18.95 -8.68
N ALA A 147 16.73 19.88 -9.09
CA ALA A 147 15.33 19.59 -9.48
C ALA A 147 15.25 18.49 -10.56
N ASN A 148 16.19 18.48 -11.50
CA ASN A 148 16.29 17.44 -12.53
C ASN A 148 16.72 16.09 -11.94
N VAL A 149 17.65 16.08 -10.99
CA VAL A 149 18.12 14.84 -10.34
C VAL A 149 17.05 14.26 -9.41
N THR A 150 16.34 15.09 -8.65
CA THR A 150 15.20 14.66 -7.82
C THR A 150 14.03 14.15 -8.65
N ASN A 151 13.77 14.78 -9.80
CA ASN A 151 12.77 14.30 -10.76
C ASN A 151 13.19 12.94 -11.37
N LEU A 152 14.46 12.77 -11.73
CA LEU A 152 14.96 11.48 -12.22
C LEU A 152 14.89 10.37 -11.16
N PHE A 153 15.24 10.66 -9.91
CA PHE A 153 15.18 9.69 -8.81
C PHE A 153 13.75 9.27 -8.48
N SER A 154 12.81 10.23 -8.42
CA SER A 154 11.40 9.93 -8.19
C SER A 154 10.77 9.14 -9.36
N ILE A 155 11.10 9.49 -10.61
CA ILE A 155 10.71 8.71 -11.79
C ILE A 155 11.29 7.29 -11.71
N PHE A 156 12.55 7.13 -11.32
CA PHE A 156 13.18 5.83 -11.15
C PHE A 156 12.48 4.99 -10.08
N ILE A 157 12.22 5.55 -8.90
CA ILE A 157 11.49 4.87 -7.82
C ILE A 157 10.09 4.43 -8.30
N MET A 158 9.36 5.33 -8.96
CA MET A 158 8.03 5.05 -9.49
C MET A 158 8.04 3.87 -10.47
N ASN A 159 8.94 3.89 -11.45
CA ASN A 159 9.09 2.81 -12.43
C ASN A 159 9.57 1.50 -11.79
N ALA A 160 10.49 1.58 -10.83
CA ALA A 160 10.93 0.41 -10.07
C ALA A 160 9.78 -0.23 -9.28
N SER A 161 8.95 0.58 -8.61
CA SER A 161 7.76 0.08 -7.90
C SER A 161 6.74 -0.57 -8.85
N LEU A 162 6.56 -0.05 -10.06
CA LEU A 162 5.71 -0.68 -11.07
C LEU A 162 6.28 -2.03 -11.52
N LEU A 163 7.58 -2.08 -11.78
CA LEU A 163 8.25 -3.33 -12.16
C LEU A 163 8.09 -4.38 -11.06
N PHE A 164 8.30 -4.00 -9.79
CA PHE A 164 8.06 -4.90 -8.66
C PHE A 164 6.61 -5.37 -8.59
N SER A 165 5.64 -4.47 -8.78
CA SER A 165 4.21 -4.82 -8.81
C SER A 165 3.88 -5.86 -9.88
N ILE A 166 4.47 -5.73 -11.07
CA ILE A 166 4.27 -6.69 -12.17
C ILE A 166 4.89 -8.04 -11.82
N ILE A 167 6.13 -8.05 -11.33
CA ILE A 167 6.82 -9.27 -10.88
C ILE A 167 6.02 -9.97 -9.79
N GLU A 168 5.47 -9.22 -8.85
CA GLU A 168 4.65 -9.70 -7.75
C GLU A 168 3.33 -10.29 -8.22
N LEU A 169 2.64 -9.65 -9.15
CA LEU A 169 1.41 -10.19 -9.74
C LEU A 169 1.67 -11.55 -10.39
N ILE A 170 2.80 -11.68 -11.10
CA ILE A 170 3.24 -12.95 -11.71
C ILE A 170 3.58 -13.98 -10.62
N ALA A 171 4.35 -13.59 -9.61
CA ALA A 171 4.75 -14.46 -8.50
C ALA A 171 3.52 -14.96 -7.73
N PHE A 172 2.58 -14.07 -7.42
CA PHE A 172 1.35 -14.37 -6.71
C PHE A 172 0.41 -15.28 -7.52
N SER A 173 0.29 -15.05 -8.83
CA SER A 173 -0.45 -15.93 -9.74
C SER A 173 0.14 -17.35 -9.75
N ARG A 174 1.47 -17.45 -9.88
CA ARG A 174 2.19 -18.74 -9.81
C ARG A 174 2.03 -19.41 -8.46
N LEU A 175 2.10 -18.66 -7.36
CA LEU A 175 1.92 -19.16 -6.00
C LEU A 175 0.50 -19.69 -5.79
N THR A 176 -0.50 -18.99 -6.32
CA THR A 176 -1.90 -19.41 -6.28
C THR A 176 -2.12 -20.71 -7.05
N ALA A 177 -1.54 -20.82 -8.25
CA ALA A 177 -1.59 -22.05 -9.04
C ALA A 177 -0.89 -23.22 -8.33
N PHE A 178 0.29 -22.97 -7.74
CA PHE A 178 1.03 -23.94 -6.94
C PHE A 178 0.21 -24.43 -5.74
N ASN A 179 -0.35 -23.51 -4.96
CA ASN A 179 -1.18 -23.81 -3.80
C ASN A 179 -2.42 -24.63 -4.18
N LYS A 180 -3.11 -24.29 -5.28
CA LYS A 180 -4.23 -25.08 -5.82
C LYS A 180 -3.79 -26.50 -6.21
N LYS A 181 -2.64 -26.64 -6.89
CA LYS A 181 -2.10 -27.95 -7.29
C LYS A 181 -1.75 -28.81 -6.09
N MET A 182 -1.07 -28.25 -5.09
CA MET A 182 -0.72 -28.95 -3.85
C MET A 182 -1.95 -29.36 -3.06
N TYR A 183 -2.96 -28.48 -2.96
CA TYR A 183 -4.22 -28.79 -2.31
C TYR A 183 -4.99 -29.93 -3.00
N LYS A 184 -5.05 -29.95 -4.34
CA LYS A 184 -5.64 -31.06 -5.10
C LYS A 184 -4.88 -32.38 -4.89
N LYS A 185 -3.54 -32.35 -4.94
CA LYS A 185 -2.71 -33.52 -4.67
C LYS A 185 -2.98 -34.07 -3.27
N TYR A 186 -3.17 -33.19 -2.29
CA TYR A 186 -3.52 -33.57 -0.93
C TYR A 186 -4.91 -34.21 -0.84
N LEU A 187 -5.94 -33.62 -1.44
CA LEU A 187 -7.30 -34.19 -1.44
C LEU A 187 -7.35 -35.58 -2.09
N ASN A 188 -6.69 -35.74 -3.25
CA ASN A 188 -6.66 -37.01 -3.97
C ASN A 188 -5.84 -38.07 -3.23
N ASN A 189 -4.81 -37.69 -2.48
CA ASN A 189 -4.03 -38.65 -1.67
C ASN A 189 -4.69 -39.00 -0.33
N LYS A 190 -5.79 -38.35 0.05
CA LYS A 190 -6.55 -38.69 1.26
C LYS A 190 -7.20 -40.08 1.17
N SER A 191 -7.39 -40.60 -0.05
CA SER A 191 -7.86 -41.98 -0.29
C SER A 191 -6.74 -43.04 -0.27
N ASN A 192 -5.46 -42.64 -0.34
CA ASN A 192 -4.31 -43.55 -0.28
C ASN A 192 -3.53 -43.30 1.03
N THR A 193 -3.82 -44.14 2.03
CA THR A 193 -3.48 -44.10 3.47
C THR A 193 -1.98 -44.14 3.86
N LYS A 194 -1.06 -43.55 3.09
CA LYS A 194 0.39 -43.60 3.37
C LYS A 194 1.16 -42.28 3.27
N ASN A 195 0.50 -41.12 3.32
CA ASN A 195 1.21 -39.84 3.34
C ASN A 195 1.41 -39.28 4.75
N ASN A 196 2.68 -39.26 5.17
CA ASN A 196 3.27 -38.75 6.42
C ASN A 196 3.13 -37.23 6.63
N TYR A 197 2.09 -36.56 6.12
CA TYR A 197 1.89 -35.14 6.40
C TYR A 197 1.31 -34.95 7.80
N THR A 198 2.02 -34.18 8.61
CA THR A 198 1.59 -33.85 9.97
C THR A 198 0.32 -32.99 9.94
N LEU A 199 -0.52 -33.10 10.98
CA LEU A 199 -1.76 -32.33 11.10
C LEU A 199 -1.53 -30.80 11.01
N ASN A 200 -0.37 -30.35 11.51
CA ASN A 200 0.08 -28.96 11.47
C ASN A 200 0.37 -28.46 10.04
N GLU A 201 1.02 -29.28 9.20
CA GLU A 201 1.30 -28.92 7.80
C GLU A 201 0.00 -28.74 7.00
N ARG A 202 -1.00 -29.56 7.28
CA ARG A 202 -2.32 -29.51 6.62
C ARG A 202 -3.05 -28.20 6.94
N TYR A 203 -3.11 -27.83 8.22
CA TYR A 203 -3.75 -26.58 8.64
C TYR A 203 -3.06 -25.36 8.01
N ARG A 204 -1.73 -25.35 7.95
CA ARG A 204 -0.98 -24.24 7.36
C ARG A 204 -1.15 -24.11 5.86
N GLN A 205 -1.22 -25.23 5.15
CA GLN A 205 -1.41 -25.18 3.70
C GLN A 205 -2.82 -24.70 3.34
N LEU A 206 -3.81 -25.06 4.15
CA LEU A 206 -5.15 -24.46 4.09
C LEU A 206 -5.12 -22.97 4.41
N GLU A 207 -4.47 -22.58 5.50
CA GLU A 207 -4.31 -21.19 5.93
C GLU A 207 -3.66 -20.34 4.82
N ASN A 208 -2.59 -20.82 4.19
CA ASN A 208 -1.94 -20.13 3.07
C ASN A 208 -2.86 -19.98 1.85
N VAL A 209 -3.69 -20.99 1.55
CA VAL A 209 -4.68 -20.91 0.46
C VAL A 209 -5.76 -19.88 0.78
N TYR A 210 -6.30 -19.90 2.00
CA TYR A 210 -7.34 -18.95 2.42
C TYR A 210 -6.80 -17.52 2.48
N THR A 211 -5.67 -17.32 3.15
CA THR A 211 -5.03 -16.00 3.27
C THR A 211 -4.61 -15.47 1.90
N GLY A 212 -4.11 -16.33 1.01
CA GLY A 212 -3.82 -15.95 -0.37
C GLY A 212 -5.08 -15.44 -1.09
N LYS A 213 -6.20 -16.15 -1.01
CA LYS A 213 -7.47 -15.69 -1.60
C LYS A 213 -7.96 -14.37 -1.00
N GLN A 214 -7.83 -14.20 0.32
CA GLN A 214 -8.25 -13.00 1.03
C GLN A 214 -7.42 -11.77 0.63
N LEU A 215 -6.11 -11.95 0.44
CA LEU A 215 -5.20 -10.86 0.08
C LEU A 215 -5.20 -10.53 -1.42
N ALA A 216 -5.71 -11.41 -2.29
CA ALA A 216 -5.71 -11.20 -3.74
C ALA A 216 -6.39 -9.88 -4.17
N PRO A 217 -7.58 -9.50 -3.64
CA PRO A 217 -8.19 -8.21 -3.93
C PRO A 217 -7.32 -7.03 -3.50
N SER A 218 -6.72 -7.11 -2.30
CA SER A 218 -5.80 -6.08 -1.79
C SER A 218 -4.61 -5.87 -2.74
N PHE A 219 -4.01 -6.95 -3.23
CA PHE A 219 -2.92 -6.87 -4.22
C PHE A 219 -3.36 -6.29 -5.55
N PHE A 220 -4.59 -6.56 -5.99
CA PHE A 220 -5.13 -5.97 -7.20
C PHE A 220 -5.32 -4.45 -7.05
N PHE A 221 -5.90 -3.98 -5.94
CA PHE A 221 -6.04 -2.55 -5.67
C PHE A 221 -4.69 -1.85 -5.48
N HIS A 222 -3.73 -2.53 -4.87
CA HIS A 222 -2.35 -2.05 -4.76
C HIS A 222 -1.71 -1.85 -6.15
N PHE A 223 -1.84 -2.84 -7.04
CA PHE A 223 -1.35 -2.74 -8.41
C PHE A 223 -2.01 -1.59 -9.17
N ILE A 224 -3.34 -1.45 -9.09
CA ILE A 224 -4.07 -0.33 -9.72
C ILE A 224 -3.53 1.00 -9.21
N ASN A 225 -3.32 1.14 -7.90
CA ASN A 225 -2.81 2.36 -7.30
C ASN A 225 -1.43 2.76 -7.82
N ILE A 226 -0.52 1.77 -7.94
CA ILE A 226 0.83 2.01 -8.47
C ILE A 226 0.77 2.33 -9.96
N LEU A 227 -0.05 1.60 -10.73
CA LEU A 227 -0.23 1.84 -12.16
C LEU A 227 -0.78 3.24 -12.43
N SER A 228 -1.81 3.66 -11.73
CA SER A 228 -2.40 5.00 -11.90
C SER A 228 -1.43 6.10 -11.53
N SER A 229 -0.69 5.94 -10.44
CA SER A 229 0.34 6.90 -10.02
C SER A 229 1.46 7.04 -11.06
N ASN A 230 1.86 5.92 -11.68
CA ASN A 230 2.84 5.93 -12.78
C ASN A 230 2.31 6.59 -14.05
N ILE A 231 1.09 6.26 -14.48
CA ILE A 231 0.46 6.89 -15.66
C ILE A 231 0.43 8.41 -15.49
N ILE A 232 0.03 8.89 -14.31
CA ILE A 232 -0.08 10.32 -14.03
C ILE A 232 1.30 10.97 -14.00
N THR A 233 2.29 10.34 -13.36
CA THR A 233 3.68 10.82 -13.36
C THR A 233 4.26 10.94 -14.78
N ILE A 234 4.04 9.93 -15.63
CA ILE A 234 4.46 9.97 -17.04
C ILE A 234 3.73 11.09 -17.77
N THR A 235 2.42 11.19 -17.60
CA THR A 235 1.59 12.23 -18.24
C THR A 235 2.09 13.63 -17.87
N LEU A 236 2.39 13.88 -16.59
CA LEU A 236 2.86 15.17 -16.09
C LEU A 236 4.26 15.53 -16.60
N ASN A 237 5.15 14.55 -16.75
CA ASN A 237 6.55 14.80 -17.14
C ASN A 237 6.76 14.89 -18.66
N TYR A 238 5.92 14.21 -19.46
CA TYR A 238 6.12 14.11 -20.91
C TYR A 238 5.12 14.91 -21.73
N LEU A 239 3.98 15.30 -21.17
CA LEU A 239 3.03 16.15 -21.86
C LEU A 239 3.16 17.60 -21.38
N ASN A 240 3.23 18.53 -22.32
CA ASN A 240 3.22 19.97 -22.05
C ASN A 240 1.80 20.42 -21.66
N LEU A 241 1.36 19.99 -20.48
CA LEU A 241 0.04 20.28 -19.94
C LEU A 241 -0.03 21.67 -19.32
N THR A 242 -1.20 22.29 -19.39
CA THR A 242 -1.49 23.54 -18.68
C THR A 242 -1.55 23.30 -17.17
N ASN A 243 -1.27 24.31 -16.36
CA ASN A 243 -1.34 24.23 -14.90
C ASN A 243 -2.72 23.78 -14.38
N GLU A 244 -3.80 24.17 -15.06
CA GLU A 244 -5.16 23.74 -14.72
C GLU A 244 -5.34 22.23 -14.95
N THR A 245 -4.89 21.73 -16.10
CA THR A 245 -4.94 20.29 -16.41
C THR A 245 -4.08 19.45 -15.46
N ILE A 246 -2.92 19.97 -15.04
CA ILE A 246 -2.05 19.33 -14.05
C ILE A 246 -2.78 19.22 -12.70
N GLY A 247 -3.41 20.31 -12.25
CA GLY A 247 -4.20 20.33 -11.02
C GLY A 247 -5.30 19.28 -11.04
N ASN A 248 -6.08 19.23 -12.11
CA ASN A 248 -7.18 18.27 -12.26
C ASN A 248 -6.69 16.81 -12.25
N LEU A 249 -5.60 16.49 -12.95
CA LEU A 249 -5.02 15.14 -12.96
C LEU A 249 -4.53 14.71 -11.58
N ILE A 250 -3.87 15.60 -10.84
CA ILE A 250 -3.44 15.33 -9.47
C ILE A 250 -4.66 15.10 -8.57
N SER A 251 -5.71 15.90 -8.68
CA SER A 251 -6.90 15.70 -7.85
C SER A 251 -7.62 14.38 -8.16
N ILE A 252 -7.72 13.98 -9.43
CA ILE A 252 -8.25 12.66 -9.81
C ILE A 252 -7.38 11.53 -9.27
N SER A 253 -6.05 11.68 -9.30
CA SER A 253 -5.10 10.69 -8.76
C SER A 253 -5.33 10.44 -7.28
N LEU A 254 -5.55 11.51 -6.51
CA LEU A 254 -5.73 11.45 -5.06
C LEU A 254 -7.07 10.80 -4.69
N ILE A 255 -8.13 11.05 -5.46
CA ILE A 255 -9.40 10.33 -5.29
C ILE A 255 -9.21 8.83 -5.55
N LEU A 256 -8.56 8.47 -6.66
CA LEU A 256 -8.34 7.06 -6.99
C LEU A 256 -7.48 6.37 -5.94
N LEU A 257 -6.43 7.04 -5.44
CA LEU A 257 -5.60 6.58 -4.33
C LEU A 257 -6.45 6.36 -3.06
N ALA A 258 -7.33 7.30 -2.70
CA ALA A 258 -8.21 7.18 -1.54
C ALA A 258 -9.17 6.00 -1.68
N ILE A 259 -9.75 5.79 -2.86
CA ILE A 259 -10.60 4.63 -3.17
C ILE A 259 -9.81 3.33 -3.06
N CYS A 260 -8.63 3.24 -3.67
CA CYS A 260 -7.77 2.05 -3.58
C CYS A 260 -7.40 1.73 -2.13
N LYS A 261 -7.02 2.73 -1.32
CA LYS A 261 -6.73 2.54 0.10
C LYS A 261 -7.96 2.06 0.88
N LEU A 262 -9.14 2.60 0.59
CA LEU A 262 -10.39 2.14 1.21
C LEU A 262 -10.68 0.69 0.85
N CYS A 263 -10.56 0.33 -0.43
CA CYS A 263 -10.74 -1.05 -0.87
C CYS A 263 -9.72 -1.99 -0.21
N ILE A 264 -8.46 -1.58 -0.10
CA ILE A 264 -7.43 -2.33 0.62
C ILE A 264 -7.87 -2.58 2.07
N GLU A 265 -8.29 -1.56 2.80
CA GLU A 265 -8.74 -1.69 4.19
C GLU A 265 -9.97 -2.62 4.30
N ILE A 266 -10.98 -2.46 3.44
CA ILE A 266 -12.17 -3.34 3.45
C ILE A 266 -11.78 -4.80 3.20
N THR A 267 -10.85 -5.05 2.27
CA THR A 267 -10.42 -6.42 1.93
C THR A 267 -9.56 -7.09 3.01
N VAL A 268 -8.98 -6.31 3.94
CA VAL A 268 -8.29 -6.85 5.12
C VAL A 268 -9.29 -7.27 6.21
N ILE A 269 -10.46 -6.61 6.28
CA ILE A 269 -11.53 -6.92 7.25
C ILE A 269 -12.30 -8.19 6.83
N MET A 270 -12.63 -8.31 5.55
CA MET A 270 -13.42 -9.41 4.97
C MET A 270 -12.61 -10.69 4.78
#